data_AF-A0A6C0LJJ8-F1
#
_entry.id   AF-A0A6C0LJJ8-F1
#
_cell.length_a   1.000
_cell.length_b   1.000
_cell.length_c   1.000
_cell.angle_alpha   90.00
_cell.angle_beta   90.00
_cell.angle_gamma   90.00
#
_symmetry.space_group_name_H-M   'P 1'
#
loop_
_entity.id
_entity.type
_entity.pdbx_description
1 polymer ?
#
loop_
_entity_poly.entity_id
_entity_poly.type
_entity_poly.pdbx_seq_one_letter_code
_entity_poly.pdbx_strand_id
1 'polypeptide(L)'
;MKCFVSNTNIISSTRITMSKQISFYIPRIYGEYTADDIKHTFRLLWVGEVRRVDINKTCDEYVSAFVHMDYMYDSEYAWNIINVTDKLDACFKLNVDIDNYWLLLKNKRPVQDTHLNIHQLAENGRIMEDKIKMCEEKMERMEMVIHKLLLKAYDGNDEKYRLYNYMSYGTPYSKGYLCENKELREKQMEDFQHEKKELGELTEMEPWEDMNKYFGHLFTNGHIRFDEEYVPSLGGSLKFTDEIDDDDMPSLVSQNVVSDDTSEVDDTSEDGETSSDDDDDMPVSCLDQ
;
A
#
# COMPACT_ATOMS: atom_id res chain seq x y z
N MET A 1 -25.95 -42.98 -51.20
CA MET A 1 -26.21 -41.61 -50.70
C MET A 1 -26.70 -41.73 -49.27
N LYS A 2 -25.86 -41.42 -48.28
CA LYS A 2 -26.22 -41.41 -46.85
C LYS A 2 -26.41 -39.95 -46.44
N CYS A 3 -27.63 -39.59 -46.08
CA CYS A 3 -27.98 -38.27 -45.57
C CYS A 3 -27.37 -38.10 -44.18
N PHE A 4 -26.43 -37.15 -44.05
CA PHE A 4 -25.95 -36.67 -42.76
C PHE A 4 -27.08 -35.84 -42.14
N VAL A 5 -27.65 -36.34 -41.05
CA VAL A 5 -28.60 -35.59 -40.22
C VAL A 5 -27.78 -34.70 -39.31
N SER A 6 -27.78 -33.40 -39.62
CA SER A 6 -27.17 -32.37 -38.77
C SER A 6 -27.99 -32.26 -37.47
N ASN A 7 -27.46 -32.81 -36.39
CA ASN A 7 -27.98 -32.60 -35.04
C ASN A 7 -27.69 -31.14 -34.64
N THR A 8 -28.62 -30.24 -34.93
CA THR A 8 -28.65 -28.89 -34.35
C THR A 8 -29.16 -29.01 -32.92
N ASN A 9 -28.27 -29.38 -32.00
CA ASN A 9 -28.49 -29.09 -30.59
C ASN A 9 -28.47 -27.57 -30.45
N ILE A 10 -29.64 -27.00 -30.17
CA ILE A 10 -29.78 -25.63 -29.70
C ILE A 10 -29.06 -25.59 -28.34
N ILE A 11 -27.79 -25.20 -28.37
CA ILE A 11 -27.01 -24.88 -27.18
C ILE A 11 -27.70 -23.66 -26.58
N SER A 12 -28.63 -23.92 -25.68
CA SER A 12 -29.13 -22.91 -24.76
C SER A 12 -27.88 -22.39 -24.06
N SER A 13 -27.51 -21.14 -24.31
CA SER A 13 -26.36 -20.48 -23.69
C SER A 13 -26.49 -20.61 -22.19
N THR A 14 -25.86 -21.63 -21.63
CA THR A 14 -25.67 -21.80 -20.20
C THR A 14 -24.74 -20.68 -19.81
N ARG A 15 -25.31 -19.53 -19.46
CA ARG A 15 -24.58 -18.49 -18.73
C ARG A 15 -24.00 -19.21 -17.53
N ILE A 16 -22.70 -19.43 -17.55
CA ILE A 16 -21.98 -19.95 -16.40
C ILE A 16 -22.18 -18.89 -15.32
N THR A 17 -23.11 -19.13 -14.41
CA THR A 17 -23.34 -18.28 -13.24
C THR A 17 -22.17 -18.53 -12.29
N MET A 18 -21.00 -18.01 -12.66
CA MET A 18 -19.89 -17.81 -11.75
C MET A 18 -20.35 -16.74 -10.76
N SER A 19 -20.67 -17.13 -9.53
CA SER A 19 -20.93 -16.20 -8.41
C SER A 19 -19.70 -15.33 -8.08
N LYS A 20 -18.57 -15.58 -8.75
CA LYS A 20 -17.32 -14.85 -8.59
C LYS A 20 -17.14 -13.85 -9.73
N GLN A 21 -17.09 -12.58 -9.36
CA GLN A 21 -16.82 -11.47 -10.27
C GLN A 21 -15.41 -11.63 -10.89
N ILE A 22 -15.36 -11.88 -12.20
CA ILE A 22 -14.09 -12.06 -12.91
C ILE A 22 -13.46 -10.69 -13.14
N SER A 23 -12.20 -10.55 -12.74
CA SER A 23 -11.46 -9.31 -12.94
C SER A 23 -9.98 -9.56 -13.22
N PHE A 24 -9.43 -8.74 -14.09
CA PHE A 24 -8.05 -8.80 -14.53
C PHE A 24 -7.31 -7.52 -14.17
N TYR A 25 -6.01 -7.66 -13.91
CA TYR A 25 -5.08 -6.55 -13.78
C TYR A 25 -4.16 -6.53 -15.00
N ILE A 26 -4.02 -5.36 -15.62
CA ILE A 26 -3.13 -5.11 -16.74
C ILE A 26 -2.06 -4.11 -16.25
N PRO A 27 -0.81 -4.57 -16.03
CA PRO A 27 0.22 -3.72 -15.43
C PRO A 27 0.67 -2.56 -16.32
N ARG A 28 0.67 -2.77 -17.64
CA ARG A 28 1.24 -1.83 -18.60
C ARG A 28 0.40 -1.76 -19.87
N ILE A 29 -0.12 -0.58 -20.13
CA ILE A 29 -0.82 -0.17 -21.35
C ILE A 29 -0.28 1.21 -21.74
N TYR A 30 -0.17 1.51 -23.03
CA TYR A 30 0.17 2.87 -23.47
C TYR A 30 -0.90 3.87 -23.00
N GLY A 31 -0.47 5.08 -22.61
CA GLY A 31 -1.37 6.12 -22.11
C GLY A 31 -2.43 6.63 -23.09
N GLU A 32 -2.31 6.28 -24.38
CA GLU A 32 -3.28 6.63 -25.43
C GLU A 32 -4.57 5.80 -25.36
N TYR A 33 -4.54 4.60 -24.77
CA TYR A 33 -5.71 3.74 -24.68
C TYR A 33 -6.70 4.27 -23.65
N THR A 34 -7.92 4.54 -24.11
CA THR A 34 -9.04 4.89 -23.23
C THR A 34 -9.70 3.64 -22.65
N ALA A 35 -10.54 3.83 -21.63
CA ALA A 35 -11.34 2.75 -21.06
C ALA A 35 -12.22 2.07 -22.13
N ASP A 36 -12.75 2.83 -23.08
CA ASP A 36 -13.60 2.30 -24.15
C ASP A 36 -12.80 1.50 -25.19
N ASP A 37 -11.55 1.88 -25.48
CA ASP A 37 -10.66 1.10 -26.34
C ASP A 37 -10.32 -0.26 -25.73
N ILE A 38 -10.09 -0.30 -24.42
CA ILE A 38 -9.87 -1.55 -23.67
C ILE A 38 -11.12 -2.43 -23.75
N LYS A 39 -12.32 -1.88 -23.49
CA LYS A 39 -13.59 -2.62 -23.63
C LYS A 39 -13.78 -3.16 -25.05
N HIS A 40 -13.52 -2.33 -26.05
CA HIS A 40 -13.65 -2.70 -27.46
C HIS A 40 -12.70 -3.83 -27.84
N THR A 41 -11.46 -3.78 -27.36
CA THR A 41 -10.43 -4.80 -27.60
C THR A 41 -10.84 -6.16 -27.04
N PHE A 42 -11.31 -6.22 -25.80
CA PHE A 42 -11.79 -7.46 -25.18
C PHE A 42 -12.99 -8.07 -25.94
N ARG A 43 -13.88 -7.21 -26.46
CA ARG A 43 -15.01 -7.64 -27.28
C ARG A 43 -14.57 -8.17 -28.65
N LEU A 44 -13.65 -7.47 -29.32
CA LEU A 44 -13.13 -7.83 -30.65
C LEU A 44 -12.38 -9.16 -30.63
N LEU A 45 -11.62 -9.42 -29.57
CA LEU A 45 -10.86 -10.65 -29.37
C LEU A 45 -11.70 -11.82 -28.82
N TRP A 46 -13.03 -11.67 -28.77
CA TRP A 46 -13.97 -12.69 -28.28
C TRP A 46 -13.65 -13.22 -26.87
N VAL A 47 -13.14 -12.34 -25.99
CA VAL A 47 -12.81 -12.68 -24.60
C VAL A 47 -14.07 -12.59 -23.73
N GLY A 48 -14.76 -11.45 -23.79
CA GLY A 48 -15.96 -11.22 -22.97
C GLY A 48 -16.45 -9.77 -23.02
N GLU A 49 -17.52 -9.51 -22.28
CA GLU A 49 -18.07 -8.17 -22.11
C GLU A 49 -17.49 -7.51 -20.84
N VAL A 50 -16.87 -6.35 -21.01
CA VAL A 50 -16.25 -5.60 -19.93
C VAL A 50 -17.24 -4.60 -19.35
N ARG A 51 -17.51 -4.71 -18.06
CA ARG A 51 -18.46 -3.84 -17.35
C ARG A 51 -17.84 -2.51 -16.96
N ARG A 52 -16.65 -2.55 -16.36
CA ARG A 52 -15.91 -1.38 -15.86
C ARG A 52 -14.42 -1.56 -16.10
N VAL A 53 -13.73 -0.47 -16.40
CA VAL A 53 -12.28 -0.39 -16.47
C VAL A 53 -11.84 0.76 -15.55
N ASP A 54 -11.00 0.45 -14.57
CA ASP A 54 -10.42 1.44 -13.66
C ASP A 54 -8.96 1.65 -14.06
N ILE A 55 -8.66 2.80 -14.66
CA ILE A 55 -7.31 3.15 -15.13
C ILE A 55 -6.58 3.87 -14.00
N ASN A 56 -5.41 3.37 -13.64
CA ASN A 56 -4.51 3.99 -12.67
C ASN A 56 -3.27 4.54 -13.39
N LYS A 57 -3.09 5.85 -13.28
CA LYS A 57 -1.95 6.57 -13.89
C LYS A 57 -0.74 6.42 -12.98
N THR A 58 0.20 5.56 -13.38
CA THR A 58 1.46 5.34 -12.65
C THR A 58 2.58 6.23 -13.18
N CYS A 59 2.63 6.47 -14.50
CA CYS A 59 3.67 7.23 -15.18
C CYS A 59 3.08 7.97 -16.41
N ASP A 60 3.82 8.93 -16.98
CA ASP A 60 3.36 9.76 -18.09
C ASP A 60 3.09 8.97 -19.38
N GLU A 61 3.88 7.92 -19.66
CA GLU A 61 3.77 7.13 -20.90
C GLU A 61 2.90 5.87 -20.75
N TYR A 62 2.87 5.29 -19.55
CA TYR A 62 2.21 4.01 -19.30
C TYR A 62 1.23 4.10 -18.15
N VAL A 63 0.07 3.48 -18.38
CA VAL A 63 -0.98 3.32 -17.38
C VAL A 63 -1.15 1.85 -17.03
N SER A 64 -1.64 1.62 -15.83
CA SER A 64 -2.12 0.31 -15.40
C SER A 64 -3.65 0.32 -15.38
N ALA A 65 -4.29 -0.82 -15.56
CA ALA A 65 -5.75 -0.90 -15.58
C ALA A 65 -6.28 -2.14 -14.85
N PHE A 66 -7.41 -1.97 -14.17
CA PHE A 66 -8.21 -3.07 -13.64
C PHE A 66 -9.45 -3.23 -14.50
N VAL A 67 -9.61 -4.43 -15.06
CA VAL A 67 -10.71 -4.76 -15.97
C VAL A 67 -11.69 -5.65 -15.23
N HIS A 68 -12.92 -5.18 -15.04
CA HIS A 68 -14.00 -5.91 -14.40
C HIS A 68 -14.98 -6.43 -15.45
N MET A 69 -15.05 -7.75 -15.60
CA MET A 69 -15.90 -8.40 -16.60
C MET A 69 -17.34 -8.51 -16.10
N ASP A 70 -18.31 -8.35 -17.00
CA ASP A 70 -19.71 -8.71 -16.73
C ASP A 70 -19.88 -10.23 -16.95
N TYR A 71 -19.44 -10.71 -18.11
CA TYR A 71 -19.41 -12.13 -18.44
C TYR A 71 -18.31 -12.43 -19.48
N MET A 72 -17.80 -13.66 -19.45
CA MET A 72 -16.86 -14.18 -20.44
C MET A 72 -17.64 -14.86 -21.57
N TYR A 73 -17.14 -14.79 -22.80
CA TYR A 73 -17.75 -15.51 -23.92
C TYR A 73 -17.38 -17.00 -23.84
N ASP A 74 -18.24 -17.85 -24.40
CA ASP A 74 -17.97 -19.30 -24.49
C ASP A 74 -17.06 -19.59 -25.70
N SER A 75 -15.82 -19.11 -25.61
CA SER A 75 -14.78 -19.32 -26.62
C SER A 75 -13.60 -20.07 -26.00
N GLU A 76 -12.95 -20.94 -26.77
CA GLU A 76 -11.73 -21.65 -26.32
C GLU A 76 -10.65 -20.65 -25.85
N TYR A 77 -10.60 -19.50 -26.51
CA TYR A 77 -9.68 -18.41 -26.17
C TYR A 77 -9.96 -17.82 -24.77
N ALA A 78 -11.22 -17.50 -24.46
CA ALA A 78 -11.64 -17.02 -23.15
C ALA A 78 -11.39 -18.06 -22.06
N TRP A 79 -11.68 -19.34 -22.34
CA TRP A 79 -11.41 -20.45 -21.43
C TRP A 79 -9.91 -20.60 -21.12
N ASN A 80 -9.05 -20.43 -22.12
CA ASN A 80 -7.61 -20.50 -21.92
C ASN A 80 -7.11 -19.37 -21.01
N ILE A 81 -7.63 -18.14 -21.19
CA ILE A 81 -7.31 -17.01 -20.31
C ILE A 81 -7.67 -17.34 -18.86
N ILE A 82 -8.88 -17.85 -18.59
CA ILE A 82 -9.32 -18.23 -17.24
C ILE A 82 -8.46 -19.36 -16.68
N ASN A 83 -8.17 -20.38 -17.48
CA ASN A 83 -7.39 -21.53 -17.04
C ASN A 83 -5.97 -21.12 -16.62
N VAL A 84 -5.33 -20.25 -17.39
CA VAL A 84 -3.98 -19.72 -17.09
C VAL A 84 -4.02 -18.76 -15.90
N THR A 85 -4.96 -17.82 -15.88
CA THR A 85 -4.97 -16.77 -14.84
C THR A 85 -5.55 -17.23 -13.50
N ASP A 86 -6.63 -18.01 -13.49
CA ASP A 86 -7.32 -18.39 -12.26
C ASP A 86 -6.79 -19.69 -11.63
N LYS A 87 -6.45 -20.70 -12.46
CA LYS A 87 -5.99 -22.01 -11.96
C LYS A 87 -4.48 -22.10 -11.78
N LEU A 88 -3.70 -21.49 -12.68
CA LEU A 88 -2.24 -21.53 -12.61
C LEU A 88 -1.62 -20.32 -11.89
N ASP A 89 -2.44 -19.32 -11.52
CA ASP A 89 -1.99 -18.01 -11.00
C ASP A 89 -0.89 -17.36 -11.89
N ALA A 90 -0.93 -17.65 -13.20
CA ALA A 90 0.05 -17.18 -14.17
C ALA A 90 -0.48 -15.99 -14.97
N CYS A 91 0.43 -15.24 -15.62
CA CYS A 91 0.04 -14.18 -16.54
C CYS A 91 -0.28 -14.73 -17.93
N PHE A 92 -1.31 -14.19 -18.58
CA PHE A 92 -1.68 -14.51 -19.95
C PHE A 92 -1.30 -13.36 -20.88
N LYS A 93 -0.62 -13.66 -22.00
CA LYS A 93 -0.23 -12.66 -23.00
C LYS A 93 -1.36 -12.50 -24.04
N LEU A 94 -2.07 -11.37 -23.97
CA LEU A 94 -3.11 -10.98 -24.92
C LEU A 94 -2.49 -10.12 -26.03
N ASN A 95 -2.42 -10.63 -27.25
CA ASN A 95 -1.90 -9.86 -28.39
C ASN A 95 -3.02 -8.94 -28.92
N VAL A 96 -2.80 -7.63 -28.82
CA VAL A 96 -3.76 -6.60 -29.24
C VAL A 96 -3.49 -6.17 -30.68
N ASP A 97 -2.21 -6.06 -31.02
CA ASP A 97 -1.71 -5.74 -32.35
C ASP A 97 -0.47 -6.60 -32.67
N ILE A 98 0.15 -6.40 -33.83
CA ILE A 98 1.34 -7.13 -34.30
C ILE A 98 2.50 -6.99 -33.31
N ASP A 99 2.75 -5.77 -32.83
CA ASP A 99 3.86 -5.45 -31.93
C ASP A 99 3.41 -5.08 -30.51
N ASN A 100 2.10 -5.10 -30.24
CA ASN A 100 1.54 -4.70 -28.96
C ASN A 100 0.80 -5.85 -28.28
N TYR A 101 1.13 -6.09 -27.02
CA TYR A 101 0.49 -7.10 -26.20
C TYR A 101 0.24 -6.59 -24.78
N TRP A 102 -0.82 -7.09 -24.18
CA TRP A 102 -1.16 -6.84 -22.79
C TRP A 102 -0.93 -8.10 -21.96
N LEU A 103 -0.36 -7.95 -20.78
CA LEU A 103 -0.27 -9.03 -19.80
C LEU A 103 -1.52 -8.99 -18.92
N LEU A 104 -2.32 -10.05 -18.97
CA LEU A 104 -3.48 -10.23 -18.11
C LEU A 104 -3.07 -11.03 -16.88
N LEU A 105 -3.22 -10.43 -15.70
CA LEU A 105 -3.06 -11.12 -14.43
C LEU A 105 -4.40 -11.19 -13.71
N LYS A 106 -4.56 -12.19 -12.85
CA LYS A 106 -5.71 -12.26 -11.95
C LYS A 106 -5.69 -11.09 -10.97
N ASN A 107 -6.80 -10.37 -10.86
CA ASN A 107 -6.93 -9.35 -9.83
C ASN A 107 -7.17 -10.02 -8.47
N LYS A 108 -6.18 -9.93 -7.57
CA LYS A 108 -6.25 -10.53 -6.22
C LYS A 108 -7.16 -9.75 -5.28
N ARG A 109 -7.45 -8.48 -5.58
CA ARG A 109 -8.27 -7.59 -4.74
C ARG A 109 -9.22 -6.79 -5.64
N PRO A 110 -10.26 -7.43 -6.20
CA PRO A 110 -11.26 -6.73 -6.98
C PRO A 110 -11.90 -5.62 -6.14
N VAL A 111 -11.88 -4.40 -6.66
CA VAL A 111 -12.65 -3.30 -6.08
C VAL A 111 -14.12 -3.63 -6.26
N GLN A 112 -14.80 -3.85 -5.14
CA GLN A 112 -16.24 -4.10 -5.15
C GLN A 112 -16.97 -2.89 -5.70
N ASP A 113 -18.10 -3.13 -6.37
CA ASP A 113 -18.96 -2.02 -6.76
C ASP A 113 -19.46 -1.34 -5.49
N THR A 114 -19.17 -0.06 -5.37
CA THR A 114 -19.78 0.73 -4.31
C THR A 114 -21.25 0.94 -4.65
N HIS A 115 -22.12 0.43 -3.79
CA HIS A 115 -23.55 0.75 -3.82
C HIS A 115 -23.84 2.08 -3.13
N LEU A 116 -22.82 2.76 -2.61
CA LEU A 116 -22.99 4.03 -1.92
C LEU A 116 -23.36 5.11 -2.93
N ASN A 117 -24.35 5.91 -2.54
CA ASN A 117 -24.69 7.12 -3.25
C ASN A 117 -23.53 8.12 -3.16
N ILE A 118 -23.37 8.97 -4.18
CA ILE A 118 -22.38 10.05 -4.23
C ILE A 118 -22.39 10.89 -2.94
N HIS A 119 -23.57 11.18 -2.37
CA HIS A 119 -23.67 11.91 -1.11
C HIS A 119 -23.12 11.15 0.09
N GLN A 120 -23.35 9.83 0.15
CA GLN A 120 -22.79 8.98 1.21
C GLN A 120 -21.27 8.87 1.07
N LEU A 121 -20.77 8.81 -0.17
CA LEU A 121 -19.34 8.79 -0.43
C LEU A 121 -18.67 10.11 0.00
N ALA A 122 -19.30 11.25 -0.31
CA ALA A 122 -18.82 12.56 0.13
C ALA A 122 -18.79 12.69 1.66
N GLU A 123 -19.86 12.25 2.34
CA GLU A 123 -19.91 12.28 3.81
C GLU A 123 -18.88 11.34 4.44
N ASN A 124 -18.69 10.13 3.88
CA ASN A 124 -17.64 9.23 4.32
C ASN A 124 -16.24 9.83 4.11
N GLY A 125 -16.03 10.55 3.00
CA GLY A 125 -14.81 11.32 2.75
C GLY A 125 -14.54 12.33 3.86
N ARG A 126 -15.53 13.17 4.18
CA ARG A 126 -15.46 14.16 5.26
C ARG A 126 -15.13 13.52 6.61
N ILE A 127 -15.79 12.40 6.95
CA ILE A 127 -15.51 11.66 8.20
C ILE A 127 -14.08 11.12 8.23
N MET A 128 -13.56 10.63 7.10
CA MET A 128 -12.18 10.15 7.02
C MET A 128 -11.17 11.28 7.15
N GLU A 129 -11.42 12.43 6.52
CA GLU A 129 -10.59 13.64 6.67
C GLU A 129 -10.55 14.11 8.14
N ASP A 130 -11.70 14.18 8.81
CA ASP A 130 -11.78 14.54 10.23
C ASP A 130 -10.98 13.56 11.11
N LYS A 131 -11.05 12.25 10.81
CA LYS A 131 -10.29 11.23 11.54
C LYS A 131 -8.78 11.34 11.30
N ILE A 132 -8.35 11.63 10.07
CA ILE A 132 -6.94 11.85 9.74
C ILE A 132 -6.41 13.04 10.55
N LYS A 133 -7.14 14.15 10.54
CA LYS A 133 -6.79 15.33 11.33
C LYS A 133 -6.66 15.02 12.82
N MET A 134 -7.61 14.29 13.40
CA MET A 134 -7.52 13.87 14.82
C MET A 134 -6.30 12.99 15.11
N CYS A 135 -5.93 12.10 14.17
CA CYS A 135 -4.74 11.26 14.29
C CYS A 135 -3.46 12.10 14.21
N GLU A 136 -3.38 13.06 13.29
CA GLU A 136 -2.25 14.00 13.16
C GLU A 136 -2.05 14.82 14.44
N GLU A 137 -3.12 15.41 14.99
CA GLU A 137 -3.07 16.15 16.26
C GLU A 137 -2.63 15.26 17.45
N LYS A 138 -3.00 13.97 17.42
CA LYS A 138 -2.55 13.02 18.45
C LYS A 138 -1.07 12.67 18.28
N MET A 139 -0.61 12.50 17.05
CA MET A 139 0.79 12.22 16.72
C MET A 139 1.69 13.38 17.16
N GLU A 140 1.32 14.62 16.83
CA GLU A 140 2.02 15.82 17.25
C GLU A 140 2.10 15.94 18.79
N ARG A 141 0.98 15.65 19.48
CA ARG A 141 0.98 15.60 20.96
C ARG A 141 1.93 14.55 21.52
N MET A 142 1.98 13.36 20.91
CA MET A 142 2.89 12.30 21.33
C MET A 142 4.35 12.70 21.07
N GLU A 143 4.66 13.30 19.93
CA GLU A 143 5.98 13.83 19.60
C GLU A 143 6.45 14.88 20.61
N MET A 144 5.57 15.81 21.00
CA MET A 144 5.86 16.79 22.05
C MET A 144 6.16 16.14 23.41
N VAL A 145 5.38 15.13 23.81
CA VAL A 145 5.60 14.41 25.08
C VAL A 145 6.91 13.66 25.04
N ILE A 146 7.20 12.95 23.94
CA ILE A 146 8.48 12.28 23.71
C ILE A 146 9.62 13.29 23.83
N HIS A 147 9.57 14.41 23.12
CA HIS A 147 10.58 15.46 23.17
C HIS A 147 10.81 15.98 24.60
N LYS A 148 9.74 16.25 25.37
CA LYS A 148 9.85 16.69 26.77
C LYS A 148 10.47 15.63 27.68
N LEU A 149 10.14 14.35 27.49
CA LEU A 149 10.71 13.25 28.25
C LEU A 149 12.20 13.08 27.96
N LEU A 150 12.61 13.21 26.69
CA LEU A 150 14.00 13.16 26.29
C LEU A 150 14.79 14.34 26.87
N LEU A 151 14.23 15.55 26.87
CA LEU A 151 14.86 16.70 27.53
C LEU A 151 15.10 16.45 29.02
N LYS A 152 14.14 15.83 29.73
CA LYS A 152 14.28 15.52 31.16
C LYS A 152 15.24 14.37 31.43
N ALA A 153 15.24 13.32 30.60
CA ALA A 153 16.11 12.17 30.79
C ALA A 153 17.60 12.49 30.54
N TYR A 154 17.88 13.49 29.71
CA TYR A 154 19.24 13.83 29.26
C TYR A 154 19.70 15.22 29.73
N ASP A 155 19.34 15.61 30.96
CA ASP A 155 19.76 16.88 31.59
C ASP A 155 21.30 16.97 31.83
N GLY A 156 22.07 15.97 31.40
CA GLY A 156 23.53 15.95 31.33
C GLY A 156 24.07 16.36 29.95
N ASN A 157 24.77 17.49 29.90
CA ASN A 157 25.07 18.34 28.72
C ASN A 157 25.74 17.73 27.46
N ASP A 158 26.13 16.46 27.38
CA ASP A 158 26.88 15.92 26.21
C ASP A 158 26.17 14.76 25.47
N GLU A 159 25.17 14.09 26.07
CA GLU A 159 24.43 12.99 25.40
C GLU A 159 23.16 13.45 24.65
N LYS A 160 22.66 14.64 24.95
CA LYS A 160 21.46 15.23 24.35
C LYS A 160 21.51 15.31 22.82
N TYR A 161 22.67 15.67 22.26
CA TYR A 161 22.86 15.76 20.82
C TYR A 161 22.93 14.39 20.12
N ARG A 162 23.44 13.35 20.81
CA ARG A 162 23.51 12.00 20.23
C ARG A 162 22.13 11.39 20.07
N LEU A 163 21.24 11.62 21.03
CA LEU A 163 19.90 11.07 21.02
C LEU A 163 18.97 11.75 20.00
N TYR A 164 19.02 13.08 19.91
CA TYR A 164 18.22 13.81 18.93
C TYR A 164 18.58 13.39 17.49
N ASN A 165 19.87 13.23 17.23
CA ASN A 165 20.38 12.71 15.95
C ASN A 165 19.93 11.26 15.71
N TYR A 166 19.94 10.41 16.75
CA TYR A 166 19.48 9.02 16.63
C TYR A 166 18.00 8.93 16.25
N MET A 167 17.14 9.76 16.84
CA MET A 167 15.70 9.71 16.52
C MET A 167 15.35 10.29 15.16
N SER A 168 16.01 11.39 14.77
CA SER A 168 15.68 12.09 13.52
C SER A 168 16.22 11.35 12.29
N TYR A 169 17.33 10.63 12.44
CA TYR A 169 18.07 10.05 11.32
C TYR A 169 18.37 8.55 11.47
N GLY A 170 17.87 7.90 12.52
CA GLY A 170 18.03 6.46 12.77
C GLY A 170 19.45 5.99 13.13
N THR A 171 20.42 6.89 13.24
CA THR A 171 21.82 6.55 13.58
C THR A 171 22.44 7.56 14.55
N PRO A 172 23.28 7.13 15.50
CA PRO A 172 23.88 8.03 16.47
C PRO A 172 25.08 8.71 15.81
N TYR A 173 24.89 9.90 15.25
CA TYR A 173 26.00 10.67 14.70
C TYR A 173 27.05 10.92 15.80
N SER A 174 28.28 10.49 15.55
CA SER A 174 29.41 10.83 16.42
C SER A 174 29.76 12.30 16.21
N LYS A 175 30.34 12.93 17.24
CA LYS A 175 30.76 14.34 17.28
C LYS A 175 31.67 14.76 16.09
N GLY A 176 32.18 13.79 15.32
CA GLY A 176 33.03 13.99 14.14
C GLY A 176 32.31 14.40 12.85
N TYR A 177 30.97 14.48 12.84
CA TYR A 177 30.21 15.00 11.67
C TYR A 177 29.93 16.51 11.73
N LEU A 178 30.25 17.18 12.83
CA LEU A 178 30.38 18.63 12.80
C LEU A 178 31.63 18.94 11.99
N CYS A 179 31.47 19.73 10.93
CA CYS A 179 32.58 20.26 10.14
C CYS A 179 33.72 20.72 11.06
N GLU A 180 34.95 20.22 10.84
CA GLU A 180 36.12 20.57 11.66
C GLU A 180 36.34 22.09 11.70
N ASN A 181 35.91 22.79 10.64
CA ASN A 181 35.92 24.24 10.59
C ASN A 181 34.97 24.81 11.66
N LYS A 182 35.60 25.36 12.70
CA LYS A 182 34.96 25.99 13.85
C LYS A 182 33.95 27.07 13.45
N GLU A 183 34.25 27.87 12.43
CA GLU A 183 33.38 28.96 11.98
C GLU A 183 32.07 28.45 11.37
N LEU A 184 32.14 27.39 10.55
CA LEU A 184 30.94 26.82 9.92
C LEU A 184 30.00 26.20 10.97
N ARG A 185 30.58 25.55 11.97
CA ARG A 185 29.83 25.00 13.11
C ARG A 185 29.19 26.10 13.96
N GLU A 186 29.89 27.19 14.23
CA GLU A 186 29.33 28.33 14.97
C GLU A 186 28.16 28.95 14.19
N LYS A 187 28.31 29.12 12.87
CA LYS A 187 27.22 29.61 12.01
C LYS A 187 26.00 28.69 12.00
N GLN A 188 26.19 27.38 11.87
CA GLN A 188 25.09 26.41 11.93
C GLN A 188 24.36 26.44 13.29
N MET A 189 25.08 26.68 14.37
CA MET A 189 24.49 26.84 15.70
C MET A 189 23.71 28.16 15.83
N GLU A 190 24.20 29.25 15.24
CA GLU A 190 23.51 30.54 15.20
C GLU A 190 22.21 30.46 14.39
N ASP A 191 22.26 29.86 13.19
CA ASP A 191 21.08 29.65 12.34
C ASP A 191 20.02 28.82 13.08
N PHE A 192 20.44 27.75 13.78
CA PHE A 192 19.54 26.92 14.58
C PHE A 192 18.97 27.67 15.81
N GLN A 193 19.77 28.51 16.47
CA GLN A 193 19.26 29.35 17.57
C GLN A 193 18.28 30.42 17.08
N HIS A 194 18.51 30.97 15.89
CA HIS A 194 17.62 31.92 15.24
C HIS A 194 16.27 31.28 14.91
N GLU A 195 16.27 30.13 14.23
CA GLU A 195 15.05 29.35 13.92
C GLU A 195 14.28 29.00 15.20
N LYS A 196 14.98 28.56 16.26
CA LYS A 196 14.36 28.27 17.54
C LYS A 196 13.74 29.51 18.20
N LYS A 197 14.36 30.68 18.05
CA LYS A 197 13.82 31.95 18.56
C LYS A 197 12.56 32.35 17.79
N GLU A 198 12.54 32.19 16.48
CA GLU A 198 11.35 32.43 15.65
C GLU A 198 10.20 31.49 16.02
N LEU A 199 10.47 30.20 16.23
CA LEU A 199 9.47 29.24 16.73
C LEU A 199 8.99 29.57 18.16
N GLY A 200 9.88 30.12 19.01
CA GLY A 200 9.55 30.60 20.35
C GLY A 200 8.58 31.80 20.33
N GLU A 201 8.84 32.76 19.45
CA GLU A 201 7.98 33.94 19.27
C GLU A 201 6.61 33.56 18.66
N LEU A 202 6.55 32.52 17.83
CA LEU A 202 5.30 31.94 17.33
C LEU A 202 4.50 31.21 18.42
N THR A 203 5.17 30.56 19.38
CA THR A 203 4.50 29.84 20.49
C THR A 203 4.04 30.77 21.62
N GLU A 204 4.58 31.99 21.72
CA GLU A 204 4.08 33.02 22.65
C GLU A 204 2.82 33.76 22.14
N MET A 205 2.48 33.63 20.86
CA MET A 205 1.17 34.01 20.32
C MET A 205 0.19 32.83 20.39
N GLU A 206 -0.16 32.32 21.58
CA GLU A 206 -1.25 31.34 21.65
C GLU A 206 -2.19 31.42 22.86
N PRO A 207 -3.48 31.03 22.66
CA PRO A 207 -4.64 31.29 23.52
C PRO A 207 -4.77 30.28 24.67
N TRP A 208 -3.65 29.80 25.20
CA TRP A 208 -3.60 28.67 26.13
C TRP A 208 -4.20 28.95 27.52
N GLU A 209 -4.44 30.22 27.88
CA GLU A 209 -5.04 30.57 29.19
C GLU A 209 -6.45 30.01 29.38
N ASP A 210 -7.17 29.65 28.30
CA ASP A 210 -8.51 29.07 28.38
C ASP A 210 -8.51 27.52 28.46
N MET A 211 -7.37 26.83 28.34
CA MET A 211 -7.31 25.35 28.41
C MET A 211 -7.53 24.81 29.84
N ASN A 212 -7.11 25.53 30.88
CA ASN A 212 -7.41 25.14 32.26
C ASN A 212 -8.91 25.16 32.56
N LYS A 213 -9.69 25.97 31.84
CA LYS A 213 -11.15 26.01 31.95
C LYS A 213 -11.81 24.76 31.36
N TYR A 214 -11.24 24.19 30.30
CA TYR A 214 -11.75 22.98 29.64
C TYR A 214 -11.25 21.67 30.24
N PHE A 215 -10.14 21.67 30.98
CA PHE A 215 -9.55 20.44 31.54
C PHE A 215 -9.47 20.41 33.07
N GLY A 216 -9.72 21.51 33.78
CA GLY A 216 -9.63 21.59 35.24
C GLY A 216 -10.56 20.61 35.98
N HIS A 217 -11.64 20.17 35.34
CA HIS A 217 -12.59 19.21 35.89
C HIS A 217 -12.17 17.74 35.72
N LEU A 218 -11.17 17.44 34.88
CA LEU A 218 -10.68 16.07 34.65
C LEU A 218 -9.61 15.62 35.66
N PHE A 219 -9.08 16.52 36.50
CA PHE A 219 -7.94 16.22 37.38
C PHE A 219 -8.18 16.40 38.88
N THR A 220 -9.41 16.70 39.32
CA THR A 220 -9.72 16.70 40.75
C THR A 220 -9.94 15.28 41.26
N ASN A 221 -9.04 14.82 42.14
CA ASN A 221 -9.11 13.59 42.94
C ASN A 221 -8.62 12.28 42.28
N GLY A 222 -7.37 12.21 41.82
CA GLY A 222 -6.54 10.98 41.88
C GLY A 222 -7.13 9.68 41.30
N HIS A 223 -8.13 9.78 40.42
CA HIS A 223 -8.81 8.68 39.77
C HIS A 223 -9.14 9.15 38.37
N ILE A 224 -8.44 8.60 37.38
CA ILE A 224 -8.83 8.71 35.98
C ILE A 224 -10.12 7.90 35.85
N ARG A 225 -11.27 8.56 36.01
CA ARG A 225 -12.55 7.97 35.60
C ARG A 225 -12.64 8.10 34.09
N PHE A 226 -12.51 6.97 33.40
CA PHE A 226 -13.07 6.85 32.06
C PHE A 226 -14.59 6.79 32.26
N ASP A 227 -15.26 7.94 32.16
CA ASP A 227 -16.72 7.93 32.09
C ASP A 227 -17.10 7.31 30.75
N GLU A 228 -17.66 6.11 30.84
CA GLU A 228 -18.10 5.24 29.74
C GLU A 228 -19.44 5.72 29.12
N GLU A 229 -19.81 6.99 29.33
CA GLU A 229 -21.08 7.56 28.87
C GLU A 229 -20.81 8.68 27.87
N TYR A 230 -20.98 8.39 26.58
CA TYR A 230 -21.94 9.04 25.67
C TYR A 230 -21.62 8.65 24.22
N VAL A 231 -22.06 7.46 23.81
CA VAL A 231 -22.19 7.14 22.39
C VAL A 231 -23.58 7.60 21.96
N PRO A 232 -23.74 8.67 21.15
CA PRO A 232 -25.06 9.05 20.67
C PRO A 232 -25.62 7.89 19.84
N SER A 233 -26.73 7.32 20.32
CA SER A 233 -27.47 6.28 19.62
C SER A 233 -28.02 6.85 18.31
N LEU A 234 -27.27 6.72 17.22
CA LEU A 234 -27.82 6.84 15.88
C LEU A 234 -28.65 5.59 15.64
N GLY A 235 -29.96 5.76 15.81
CA GLY A 235 -30.97 4.76 15.55
C GLY A 235 -30.88 4.25 14.13
N GLY A 236 -30.37 3.02 13.99
CA GLY A 236 -30.33 2.24 12.77
C GLY A 236 -30.15 0.79 13.16
N SER A 237 -31.20 0.16 13.68
CA SER A 237 -31.23 -1.25 14.05
C SER A 237 -31.14 -2.12 12.79
N LEU A 238 -29.91 -2.38 12.33
CA LEU A 238 -29.60 -3.51 11.47
C LEU A 238 -29.52 -4.74 12.38
N LYS A 239 -30.60 -5.51 12.43
CA LYS A 239 -30.59 -6.84 13.01
C LYS A 239 -29.82 -7.77 12.08
N PHE A 240 -28.54 -8.01 12.38
CA PHE A 240 -27.85 -9.21 11.92
C PHE A 240 -28.21 -10.33 12.89
N THR A 241 -29.12 -11.20 12.48
CA THR A 241 -29.28 -12.54 13.06
C THR A 241 -28.65 -13.51 12.06
N ASP A 242 -27.33 -13.59 12.08
CA ASP A 242 -26.66 -14.78 11.57
C ASP A 242 -26.36 -15.63 12.80
N GLU A 243 -27.17 -16.67 12.97
CA GLU A 243 -26.88 -17.81 13.82
C GLU A 243 -25.58 -18.43 13.30
N ILE A 244 -24.49 -18.19 14.03
CA ILE A 244 -23.25 -18.92 13.85
C ILE A 244 -23.43 -20.21 14.65
N ASP A 245 -23.64 -21.31 13.94
CA ASP A 245 -23.61 -22.65 14.52
C ASP A 245 -22.20 -22.92 15.07
N ASP A 246 -22.10 -23.06 16.40
CA ASP A 246 -20.85 -23.26 17.15
C ASP A 246 -20.21 -24.66 16.98
N ASP A 247 -20.65 -25.47 16.01
CA ASP A 247 -20.29 -26.90 15.91
C ASP A 247 -19.07 -27.22 15.00
N ASP A 248 -18.47 -26.23 14.32
CA ASP A 248 -17.31 -26.46 13.41
C ASP A 248 -16.01 -25.77 13.88
N MET A 249 -15.60 -26.06 15.12
CA MET A 249 -14.23 -25.79 15.59
C MET A 249 -13.32 -26.99 15.27
N PRO A 250 -12.40 -26.91 14.28
CA PRO A 250 -11.45 -27.99 14.03
C PRO A 250 -10.48 -28.12 15.22
N SER A 251 -10.46 -29.31 15.80
CA SER A 251 -9.52 -29.65 16.87
C SER A 251 -8.07 -29.56 16.36
N LEU A 252 -7.29 -28.67 16.97
CA LEU A 252 -5.85 -28.60 16.76
C LEU A 252 -5.21 -29.84 17.40
N VAL A 253 -5.11 -30.91 16.63
CA VAL A 253 -4.28 -32.06 16.94
C VAL A 253 -2.82 -31.68 16.71
N SER A 254 -2.11 -31.41 17.80
CA SER A 254 -0.66 -31.31 17.82
C SER A 254 -0.05 -32.63 17.35
N GLN A 255 0.40 -32.69 16.10
CA GLN A 255 1.26 -33.77 15.63
C GLN A 255 2.71 -33.43 15.96
N ASN A 256 3.24 -34.17 16.94
CA ASN A 256 4.67 -34.33 17.17
C ASN A 256 5.31 -34.91 15.91
N VAL A 257 6.06 -34.08 15.18
CA VAL A 257 6.95 -34.58 14.12
C VAL A 257 8.27 -34.97 14.78
N VAL A 258 8.45 -36.28 14.84
CA VAL A 258 9.67 -36.97 15.21
C VAL A 258 10.76 -36.62 14.20
N SER A 259 11.90 -36.22 14.75
CA SER A 259 13.20 -36.12 14.11
C SER A 259 13.55 -37.39 13.35
N ASP A 260 13.99 -37.25 12.10
CA ASP A 260 14.84 -38.27 11.50
C ASP A 260 16.08 -37.64 10.86
N ASP A 261 17.16 -38.31 11.20
CA ASP A 261 18.57 -38.04 10.99
C ASP A 261 18.98 -38.67 9.64
N THR A 262 20.27 -38.57 9.30
CA THR A 262 20.99 -39.16 8.14
C THR A 262 21.11 -38.21 6.93
N SER A 263 22.29 -37.60 6.77
CA SER A 263 23.41 -38.09 5.93
C SER A 263 23.33 -37.41 4.56
N GLU A 264 24.36 -37.08 3.80
CA GLU A 264 25.81 -37.20 3.83
C GLU A 264 26.25 -36.41 2.58
N VAL A 265 27.45 -35.79 2.61
CA VAL A 265 28.32 -35.42 1.47
C VAL A 265 27.74 -34.98 0.12
N ASP A 266 28.16 -33.81 -0.37
CA ASP A 266 29.18 -33.79 -1.44
C ASP A 266 29.87 -32.41 -1.55
N ASP A 267 31.19 -32.44 -1.42
CA ASP A 267 32.10 -31.33 -1.67
C ASP A 267 32.35 -31.26 -3.19
N THR A 268 31.97 -30.14 -3.81
CA THR A 268 32.51 -29.79 -5.14
C THR A 268 33.01 -28.36 -5.13
N SER A 269 34.32 -28.25 -4.91
CA SER A 269 35.17 -27.14 -5.29
C SER A 269 35.12 -26.94 -6.82
N GLU A 270 34.68 -25.77 -7.27
CA GLU A 270 35.02 -25.27 -8.61
C GLU A 270 35.80 -23.97 -8.47
N ASP A 271 37.11 -24.12 -8.66
CA ASP A 271 38.06 -23.05 -8.86
C ASP A 271 37.79 -22.39 -10.22
N GLY A 272 37.41 -21.11 -10.19
CA GLY A 272 37.24 -20.27 -11.37
C GLY A 272 38.19 -19.08 -11.32
N GLU A 273 39.47 -19.33 -11.52
CA GLU A 273 40.46 -18.29 -11.83
C GLU A 273 40.06 -17.58 -13.13
N THR A 274 39.89 -16.27 -13.07
CA THR A 274 40.07 -15.39 -14.26
C THR A 274 40.89 -14.18 -13.85
N SER A 275 42.18 -14.27 -14.21
CA SER A 275 43.02 -13.17 -14.68
C SER A 275 42.22 -12.27 -15.64
N SER A 276 42.45 -10.97 -15.80
CA SER A 276 43.70 -10.21 -15.79
C SER A 276 43.33 -8.74 -15.82
N ASP A 277 44.08 -7.94 -15.08
CA ASP A 277 44.82 -6.77 -15.56
C ASP A 277 44.35 -6.19 -16.91
N ASP A 278 43.84 -4.96 -16.88
CA ASP A 278 44.24 -3.92 -17.83
C ASP A 278 43.97 -2.55 -17.18
N ASP A 279 45.07 -1.97 -16.71
CA ASP A 279 45.24 -0.54 -16.57
C ASP A 279 44.92 0.14 -17.90
N ASP A 280 44.07 1.17 -17.90
CA ASP A 280 44.21 2.20 -18.92
C ASP A 280 43.86 3.59 -18.36
N ASP A 281 44.85 4.44 -18.59
CA ASP A 281 45.05 5.79 -18.10
C ASP A 281 43.98 6.79 -18.55
N MET A 282 43.90 7.84 -17.74
CA MET A 282 43.17 9.10 -17.93
C MET A 282 43.48 9.79 -19.29
N PRO A 283 42.62 10.74 -19.71
CA PRO A 283 43.04 12.11 -19.45
C PRO A 283 41.92 13.05 -18.98
N VAL A 284 42.31 13.79 -17.94
CA VAL A 284 41.80 15.10 -17.55
C VAL A 284 41.83 16.04 -18.77
N SER A 285 40.69 16.64 -19.11
CA SER A 285 40.67 17.87 -19.90
C SER A 285 40.00 18.96 -19.10
N CYS A 286 40.84 19.85 -18.57
CA CYS A 286 40.48 21.23 -18.29
C CYS A 286 40.18 21.93 -19.62
N LEU A 287 39.09 22.69 -19.69
CA LEU A 287 39.01 23.84 -20.58
C LEU A 287 38.10 24.89 -19.96
N ASP A 288 38.77 25.91 -19.41
CA ASP A 288 38.23 27.23 -19.16
C ASP A 288 37.77 27.87 -20.48
N GLN A 289 36.56 28.42 -20.48
CA GLN A 289 36.24 29.76 -21.01
C GLN A 289 34.86 30.21 -20.54
#